data_AF-A0A0C2H970-F1
#
_entry.id   AF-A0A0C2H970-F1
#
_cell.length_a   1.000
_cell.length_b   1.000
_cell.length_c   1.000
_cell.angle_alpha   90.00
_cell.angle_beta   90.00
_cell.angle_gamma   90.00
#
_symmetry.space_group_name_H-M   'P 1'
#
loop_
_entity.id
_entity.type
_entity.pdbx_description
1 polymer ?
#
loop_
_entity_poly.entity_id
_entity_poly.type
_entity_poly.pdbx_seq_one_letter_code
_entity_poly.pdbx_strand_id
1 'polypeptide(L)'
;MLVVRVMRLARVARIFKLARYSTGLRAFGETMKKSAAELSMLGMFLVTGIMLFSTAIYFFERDEPNSKFYSIPAACWWCVITMTTVGYGDLVPVTAGGKVVAAMASVCGIIVLAFPISMIIDKFAESTGVWNEDEGEKPKKPKTKRSFF
;
A
#
# COMPACT_ATOMS: atom_id res chain seq x y z
N MET A 1 29.94 22.99 2.78
CA MET A 1 29.90 21.53 3.06
C MET A 1 28.62 20.83 2.58
N LEU A 2 27.41 21.37 2.79
CA LEU A 2 26.15 20.75 2.34
C LEU A 2 26.05 20.60 0.81
N VAL A 3 26.45 21.61 0.04
CA VAL A 3 26.38 21.61 -1.44
C VAL A 3 27.23 20.47 -2.05
N VAL A 4 28.41 20.19 -1.50
CA VAL A 4 29.28 19.08 -1.98
C VAL A 4 28.66 17.71 -1.65
N ARG A 5 27.95 17.57 -0.51
CA ARG A 5 27.21 16.36 -0.14
C ARG A 5 26.03 16.12 -1.09
N VAL A 6 25.29 17.18 -1.42
CA VAL A 6 24.16 17.13 -2.37
C VAL A 6 24.66 16.81 -3.79
N MET A 7 25.78 17.38 -4.23
CA MET A 7 26.39 17.02 -5.53
C MET A 7 26.91 15.58 -5.59
N ARG A 8 27.33 14.99 -4.45
CA ARG A 8 27.63 13.55 -4.37
C ARG A 8 26.38 12.70 -4.55
N LEU A 9 25.28 13.06 -3.89
CA LEU A 9 23.98 12.37 -4.01
C LEU A 9 23.40 12.51 -5.44
N ALA A 10 23.64 13.62 -6.12
CA ALA A 10 23.23 13.80 -7.52
C ALA A 10 23.86 12.76 -8.48
N ARG A 11 24.98 12.12 -8.12
CA ARG A 11 25.52 10.99 -8.90
C ARG A 11 24.65 9.73 -8.80
N VAL A 12 23.97 9.52 -7.67
CA VAL A 12 22.99 8.42 -7.48
C VAL A 12 21.78 8.61 -8.40
N ALA A 13 21.45 9.86 -8.77
CA ALA A 13 20.42 10.12 -9.78
C ALA A 13 20.76 9.54 -11.17
N ARG A 14 22.04 9.21 -11.45
CA ARG A 14 22.39 8.44 -12.66
C ARG A 14 21.92 6.98 -12.62
N ILE A 15 21.71 6.38 -11.43
CA ILE A 15 21.10 5.04 -11.31
C ILE A 15 19.65 5.07 -11.84
N PHE A 16 18.90 6.13 -11.56
CA PHE A 16 17.58 6.37 -12.19
C PHE A 16 17.66 6.50 -13.73
N LYS A 17 18.81 6.95 -14.26
CA LYS A 17 19.07 7.00 -15.71
C LYS A 17 19.47 5.64 -16.31
N LEU A 18 19.94 4.68 -15.53
CA LEU A 18 20.10 3.27 -15.94
C LEU A 18 18.76 2.52 -15.90
N ALA A 19 17.95 2.85 -14.91
CA ALA A 19 16.58 2.41 -14.73
C ALA A 19 15.70 2.57 -15.99
N ARG A 20 15.84 3.67 -16.75
CA ARG A 20 15.12 3.87 -18.03
C ARG A 20 15.57 2.96 -19.19
N TYR A 21 16.74 2.34 -19.11
CA TYR A 21 17.26 1.40 -20.12
C TYR A 21 16.85 -0.05 -19.82
N SER A 22 16.40 -0.32 -18.60
CA SER A 22 15.80 -1.61 -18.26
C SER A 22 14.36 -1.64 -18.77
N THR A 23 14.11 -2.53 -19.74
CA THR A 23 12.75 -2.85 -20.22
C THR A 23 11.84 -3.24 -19.05
N GLY A 24 12.37 -3.93 -18.04
CA GLY A 24 11.62 -4.32 -16.84
C GLY A 24 11.14 -3.14 -15.99
N LEU A 25 11.96 -2.10 -15.81
CA LEU A 25 11.53 -0.94 -15.01
C LEU A 25 10.60 0.00 -15.80
N ARG A 26 10.72 0.05 -17.13
CA ARG A 26 9.73 0.71 -17.98
C ARG A 26 8.37 0.01 -17.92
N ALA A 27 8.36 -1.32 -18.03
CA ALA A 27 7.13 -2.11 -17.86
C ALA A 27 6.52 -1.90 -16.47
N PHE A 28 7.34 -1.88 -15.41
CA PHE A 28 6.89 -1.55 -14.06
C PHE A 28 6.29 -0.14 -13.96
N GLY A 29 6.96 0.87 -14.53
CA GLY A 29 6.48 2.25 -14.52
C GLY A 29 5.17 2.46 -15.29
N GLU A 30 4.99 1.77 -16.43
CA GLU A 30 3.73 1.80 -17.17
C GLU A 30 2.60 1.08 -16.44
N THR A 31 2.91 -0.05 -15.79
CA THR A 31 1.95 -0.80 -14.97
C THR A 31 1.50 0.04 -13.75
N MET A 32 2.45 0.70 -13.08
CA MET A 32 2.18 1.69 -12.03
C MET A 32 1.28 2.82 -12.51
N LYS A 33 1.51 3.35 -13.71
CA LYS A 33 0.70 4.45 -14.27
C LYS A 33 -0.72 3.99 -14.62
N LYS A 34 -0.88 2.79 -15.17
CA LYS A 34 -2.19 2.18 -15.44
C LYS A 34 -2.96 1.87 -14.15
N SER A 35 -2.25 1.46 -13.11
CA SER A 35 -2.85 1.10 -11.80
C SER A 35 -2.87 2.27 -10.81
N ALA A 36 -2.45 3.47 -11.22
CA ALA A 36 -2.31 4.63 -10.34
C ALA A 36 -3.65 5.09 -9.78
N ALA A 37 -4.73 4.98 -10.56
CA ALA A 37 -6.08 5.33 -10.10
C ALA A 37 -6.57 4.36 -9.01
N GLU A 38 -6.32 3.06 -9.17
CA GLU A 38 -6.67 2.04 -8.18
C GLU A 38 -5.83 2.22 -6.90
N LEU A 39 -4.53 2.46 -7.06
CA LEU A 39 -3.60 2.72 -5.95
C LEU A 39 -3.92 4.03 -5.21
N SER A 40 -4.37 5.08 -5.92
CA SER A 40 -4.73 6.36 -5.30
C SER A 40 -6.01 6.24 -4.47
N MET A 41 -7.01 5.48 -4.94
CA MET A 41 -8.21 5.18 -4.16
C MET A 41 -7.88 4.46 -2.86
N LEU A 42 -7.03 3.43 -2.93
CA LEU A 42 -6.52 2.72 -1.76
C LEU A 42 -5.74 3.65 -0.82
N GLY A 43 -4.89 4.52 -1.38
CA GLY A 43 -4.13 5.51 -0.62
C GLY A 43 -5.05 6.48 0.17
N MET A 44 -6.13 6.95 -0.45
CA MET A 44 -7.13 7.78 0.23
C MET A 44 -7.83 7.02 1.36
N PHE A 45 -8.14 5.73 1.15
CA PHE A 45 -8.69 4.86 2.20
C PHE A 45 -7.72 4.70 3.37
N LEU A 46 -6.43 4.47 3.10
CA LEU A 46 -5.39 4.38 4.12
C LEU A 46 -5.26 5.68 4.93
N VAL A 47 -5.19 6.84 4.27
CA VAL A 47 -5.08 8.13 4.96
C VAL A 47 -6.29 8.37 5.86
N THR A 48 -7.49 8.03 5.39
CA THR A 48 -8.71 8.16 6.19
C THR A 48 -8.69 7.21 7.39
N GLY A 49 -8.27 5.95 7.20
CA GLY A 49 -8.08 4.98 8.28
C GLY A 49 -7.07 5.46 9.32
N ILE A 50 -5.93 6.00 8.88
CA ILE A 50 -4.90 6.59 9.76
C ILE A 50 -5.49 7.71 10.60
N MET A 51 -6.22 8.65 9.98
CA MET A 51 -6.83 9.76 10.71
C MET A 51 -7.88 9.28 11.73
N LEU A 52 -8.68 8.27 11.36
CA LEU A 52 -9.70 7.69 12.24
C LEU A 52 -9.09 7.01 13.46
N PHE A 53 -8.15 6.08 13.27
CA PHE A 53 -7.51 5.36 14.37
C PHE A 53 -6.64 6.27 15.23
N SER A 54 -5.99 7.29 14.64
CA SER A 54 -5.20 8.28 15.38
C SER A 54 -6.07 9.15 16.29
N THR A 55 -7.26 9.55 15.82
CA THR A 55 -8.19 10.30 16.65
C THR A 55 -8.76 9.44 17.77
N ALA A 56 -9.10 8.18 17.47
CA ALA A 56 -9.60 7.23 18.45
C ALA A 56 -8.58 6.97 19.57
N ILE A 57 -7.33 6.66 19.22
CA ILE A 57 -6.30 6.38 20.23
C ILE A 57 -5.95 7.63 21.04
N TYR A 58 -5.92 8.81 20.41
CA TYR A 58 -5.74 10.07 21.12
C TYR A 58 -6.84 10.28 22.16
N PHE A 59 -8.10 9.99 21.83
CA PHE A 59 -9.20 10.14 22.78
C PHE A 59 -9.10 9.20 23.99
N PHE A 60 -8.66 7.95 23.77
CA PHE A 60 -8.47 7.00 24.88
C PHE A 60 -7.23 7.29 25.72
N GLU A 61 -6.20 7.91 25.14
CA GLU A 61 -4.90 8.11 25.79
C GLU A 61 -4.66 9.55 26.27
N ARG A 62 -5.53 10.52 25.96
CA ARG A 62 -5.34 11.95 26.32
C ARG A 62 -5.41 12.20 27.82
N ASP A 63 -6.24 11.43 28.53
CA ASP A 63 -6.56 11.65 29.94
C ASP A 63 -5.56 10.92 30.86
N GLU A 64 -4.59 10.20 30.28
CA GLU A 64 -3.67 9.34 31.02
C GLU A 64 -2.26 9.94 31.13
N PRO A 65 -1.73 10.16 32.35
CA PRO A 65 -0.53 10.97 32.56
C PRO A 65 0.78 10.28 32.11
N ASN A 66 0.75 8.96 31.89
CA ASN A 66 1.88 8.19 31.35
C ASN A 66 1.84 8.03 29.83
N SER A 67 0.84 8.60 29.16
CA SER A 67 0.69 8.52 27.72
C SER A 67 1.68 9.44 27.00
N LYS A 68 2.30 8.90 25.95
CA LYS A 68 3.16 9.68 25.02
C LYS A 68 2.36 10.27 23.85
N PHE A 69 1.03 10.17 23.84
CA PHE A 69 0.18 10.72 22.79
C PHE A 69 -0.16 12.19 23.05
N TYR A 70 0.81 13.08 22.84
CA TYR A 70 0.67 14.53 23.12
C TYR A 70 -0.17 15.30 22.08
N SER A 71 -0.29 14.80 20.85
CA SER A 71 -1.02 15.49 19.78
C SER A 71 -1.54 14.54 18.71
N ILE A 72 -2.54 14.98 17.94
CA ILE A 72 -3.09 14.20 16.81
C ILE A 72 -1.99 13.85 15.78
N PRO A 73 -1.07 14.75 15.37
CA PRO A 73 0.02 14.37 14.47
C PRO A 73 0.95 13.29 15.03
N ALA A 74 1.17 13.26 16.35
CA ALA A 74 1.95 12.20 16.99
C ALA A 74 1.21 10.85 16.97
N ALA A 75 -0.12 10.86 17.16
CA ALA A 75 -0.95 9.69 16.98
C ALA A 75 -0.95 9.21 15.51
N CYS A 76 -0.94 10.13 14.54
CA CYS A 76 -0.79 9.81 13.11
C CYS A 76 0.52 9.09 12.82
N TRP A 77 1.64 9.55 13.37
CA TRP A 77 2.93 8.86 13.25
C TRP A 77 2.84 7.43 13.78
N TRP A 78 2.31 7.25 15.00
CA TRP A 78 2.11 5.93 15.58
C TRP A 78 1.20 5.03 14.72
N CYS A 79 0.11 5.59 14.19
CA CYS A 79 -0.83 4.84 13.38
C CYS A 79 -0.21 4.41 12.04
N VAL A 80 0.59 5.27 11.40
CA VAL A 80 1.33 4.94 10.18
C VAL A 80 2.27 3.77 10.43
N ILE A 81 3.12 3.82 11.46
CA ILE A 81 4.09 2.74 11.75
C ILE A 81 3.41 1.44 12.19
N THR A 82 2.23 1.53 12.81
CA THR A 82 1.46 0.36 13.25
C THR A 82 0.73 -0.30 12.09
N MET A 83 0.02 0.48 11.27
CA MET A 83 -0.68 -0.05 10.09
C MET A 83 0.29 -0.57 9.03
N THR A 84 1.50 -0.01 8.94
CA THR A 84 2.58 -0.52 8.08
C THR A 84 3.34 -1.71 8.68
N THR A 85 2.95 -2.19 9.87
CA THR A 85 3.58 -3.29 10.60
C THR A 85 5.06 -3.07 10.98
N VAL A 86 5.55 -1.82 10.93
CA VAL A 86 6.92 -1.46 11.32
C VAL A 86 7.08 -1.51 12.84
N GLY A 87 6.17 -0.87 13.58
CA GLY A 87 6.08 -0.97 15.03
C GLY A 87 7.37 -0.62 15.79
N TYR A 88 7.90 0.60 15.63
CA TYR A 88 9.13 1.04 16.34
C TYR A 88 9.05 0.93 17.88
N GLY A 89 7.85 1.02 18.44
CA GLY A 89 7.63 0.95 19.89
C GLY A 89 8.01 2.22 20.65
N ASP A 90 8.24 3.33 19.94
CA ASP A 90 8.47 4.66 20.51
C ASP A 90 7.22 5.22 21.20
N LEU A 91 6.06 4.95 20.61
CA LEU A 91 4.72 5.26 21.11
C LEU A 91 3.94 3.96 21.25
N VAL A 92 3.30 3.74 22.40
CA VAL A 92 2.46 2.57 22.66
C VAL A 92 1.29 2.98 23.57
N PRO A 93 0.06 2.52 23.30
CA PRO A 93 -1.08 2.78 24.18
C PRO A 93 -0.89 2.10 25.53
N VAL A 94 -1.16 2.83 26.60
CA VAL A 94 -1.07 2.35 27.97
C VAL A 94 -2.44 1.84 28.43
N THR A 95 -3.51 2.52 28.03
CA THR A 95 -4.89 2.24 28.44
C THR A 95 -5.42 0.95 27.81
N ALA A 96 -6.38 0.31 28.50
CA ALA A 96 -7.06 -0.87 27.98
C ALA A 96 -7.81 -0.57 26.67
N GLY A 97 -8.48 0.60 26.59
CA GLY A 97 -9.18 1.04 25.38
C GLY A 97 -8.22 1.30 24.21
N GLY A 98 -7.10 1.99 24.46
CA GLY A 98 -6.07 2.23 23.46
C GLY A 98 -5.47 0.94 22.89
N LYS A 99 -5.29 -0.09 23.73
CA LYS A 99 -4.81 -1.41 23.28
C LYS A 99 -5.80 -2.14 22.36
N VAL A 100 -7.10 -2.03 22.63
CA VAL A 100 -8.13 -2.58 21.73
C VAL A 100 -8.12 -1.86 20.38
N VAL A 101 -8.06 -0.52 20.40
CA VAL A 101 -7.94 0.28 19.18
C VAL A 101 -6.68 -0.10 18.40
N ALA A 102 -5.56 -0.32 19.09
CA ALA A 102 -4.31 -0.74 18.45
C ALA A 102 -4.34 -2.13 17.84
N ALA A 103 -5.01 -3.08 18.49
CA ALA A 103 -5.24 -4.40 17.91
C ALA A 103 -6.09 -4.29 16.62
N MET A 104 -7.18 -3.53 16.66
CA MET A 104 -8.03 -3.30 15.48
C MET A 104 -7.28 -2.59 14.34
N ALA A 105 -6.50 -1.56 14.66
CA ALA A 105 -5.69 -0.82 13.68
C ALA A 105 -4.63 -1.71 13.02
N SER A 106 -4.00 -2.61 13.80
CA SER A 106 -2.99 -3.55 13.29
C SER A 106 -3.60 -4.57 12.31
N VAL A 107 -4.74 -5.17 12.66
CA VAL A 107 -5.45 -6.11 11.77
C VAL A 107 -5.93 -5.41 10.50
N CYS A 108 -6.51 -4.22 10.64
CA CYS A 108 -6.94 -3.41 9.50
C CYS A 108 -5.75 -3.06 8.58
N GLY A 109 -4.62 -2.66 9.14
CA GLY A 109 -3.41 -2.34 8.37
C GLY A 109 -2.94 -3.51 7.50
N ILE A 110 -2.85 -4.72 8.06
CA ILE A 110 -2.44 -5.93 7.32
C ILE A 110 -3.39 -6.21 6.15
N ILE A 111 -4.70 -6.14 6.39
CA ILE A 111 -5.71 -6.36 5.35
C ILE A 111 -5.52 -5.34 4.22
N VAL A 112 -5.33 -4.07 4.55
CA VAL A 112 -5.19 -2.99 3.55
C VAL A 112 -3.87 -3.09 2.77
N LEU A 113 -2.78 -3.53 3.40
CA LEU A 113 -1.50 -3.75 2.72
C LEU A 113 -1.50 -4.94 1.75
N ALA A 114 -2.41 -5.91 1.90
CA ALA A 114 -2.52 -7.02 0.97
C ALA A 114 -3.06 -6.56 -0.41
N PHE A 115 -4.01 -5.63 -0.43
CA PHE A 115 -4.64 -5.13 -1.66
C PHE A 115 -3.66 -4.58 -2.73
N PRO A 116 -2.72 -3.67 -2.42
CA PRO A 116 -1.82 -3.13 -3.43
C PRO A 116 -0.85 -4.18 -3.95
N ILE A 117 -0.46 -5.16 -3.12
CA ILE A 117 0.40 -6.26 -3.56
C ILE A 117 -0.35 -7.11 -4.59
N SER A 118 -1.59 -7.53 -4.30
CA SER A 118 -2.43 -8.29 -5.23
C SER A 118 -2.67 -7.53 -6.53
N MET A 119 -3.03 -6.24 -6.44
CA MET A 119 -3.29 -5.39 -7.60
C MET A 119 -2.05 -5.26 -8.51
N ILE A 120 -0.86 -5.10 -7.93
CA ILE A 120 0.39 -5.03 -8.71
C ILE A 120 0.66 -6.37 -9.41
N ILE A 121 0.43 -7.50 -8.73
CA ILE A 121 0.62 -8.83 -9.31
C ILE A 121 -0.32 -9.05 -10.50
N ASP A 122 -1.61 -8.74 -10.34
CA ASP A 122 -2.61 -8.94 -11.41
C ASP A 122 -2.26 -8.12 -12.65
N LYS A 123 -1.89 -6.85 -12.46
CA LYS A 123 -1.54 -5.92 -13.56
C LYS A 123 -0.19 -6.27 -14.19
N PHE A 124 0.75 -6.81 -13.41
CA PHE A 124 2.01 -7.31 -13.93
C PHE A 124 1.80 -8.57 -14.78
N ALA A 125 0.98 -9.51 -14.31
CA ALA A 125 0.65 -10.73 -15.04
C ALA A 125 -0.14 -10.46 -16.33
N GLU A 126 -1.01 -9.45 -16.34
CA GLU A 126 -1.67 -8.94 -17.56
C GLU A 126 -0.63 -8.37 -18.55
N SER A 127 0.35 -7.61 -18.05
CA SER A 127 1.41 -6.99 -18.85
C SER A 127 2.40 -8.00 -19.48
N THR A 128 2.70 -9.09 -18.78
CA THR A 128 3.59 -10.16 -19.27
C THR A 128 2.86 -11.24 -20.07
N GLY A 129 1.52 -11.18 -20.18
CA GLY A 129 0.73 -12.11 -21.00
C GLY A 129 0.57 -13.51 -20.39
N VAL A 130 0.90 -13.70 -19.11
CA VAL A 130 0.77 -15.01 -18.43
C VAL A 130 -0.67 -15.52 -18.48
N TRP A 131 -1.67 -14.63 -18.37
CA TRP A 131 -3.09 -14.99 -18.51
C TRP A 131 -3.58 -15.15 -19.96
N ASN A 132 -2.81 -14.70 -20.96
CA ASN A 132 -3.20 -14.89 -22.37
C ASN A 132 -2.94 -16.31 -22.84
N GLU A 133 -2.04 -17.06 -22.20
CA GLU A 133 -1.79 -18.47 -22.50
C GLU A 133 -2.88 -19.39 -21.91
N ASP A 134 -3.46 -19.03 -20.75
CA ASP A 134 -4.52 -19.80 -20.09
C ASP A 134 -5.92 -19.60 -20.72
N GLU A 135 -6.15 -18.50 -21.46
CA GLU A 135 -7.40 -18.30 -22.22
C GLU A 135 -7.47 -19.12 -23.53
N GLY A 136 -6.39 -19.83 -23.90
CA GLY A 136 -6.32 -20.68 -25.10
C GLY A 136 -7.23 -21.92 -25.07
N GLU A 137 -7.81 -22.26 -23.92
CA GLU A 137 -8.63 -23.46 -23.76
C GLU A 137 -10.03 -23.18 -23.14
N LYS A 138 -10.74 -22.16 -23.63
CA LYS A 138 -12.20 -22.11 -23.40
C LYS A 138 -12.86 -23.23 -24.23
N PRO A 139 -13.58 -24.20 -23.62
CA PRO A 139 -14.20 -25.29 -24.38
C PRO A 139 -15.25 -24.68 -25.33
N LYS A 140 -15.04 -24.88 -26.64
CA LYS A 140 -15.96 -24.45 -27.69
C LYS A 140 -17.35 -25.01 -27.40
N LYS A 141 -18.30 -24.15 -27.03
CA LYS A 141 -19.72 -24.54 -26.91
C LYS A 141 -20.15 -25.27 -28.19
N PRO A 142 -20.76 -26.48 -28.09
CA PRO A 142 -21.16 -27.21 -29.27
C PRO A 142 -22.20 -26.38 -30.04
N LYS A 143 -21.89 -26.07 -31.30
CA LYS A 143 -22.83 -25.45 -32.22
C LYS A 143 -23.92 -26.48 -32.53
N THR A 144 -25.04 -26.41 -31.82
CA THR A 144 -26.25 -27.15 -32.17
C THR A 144 -26.73 -26.65 -33.54
N LYS A 145 -26.39 -27.40 -34.60
CA LYS A 145 -27.02 -27.26 -35.90
C LYS A 145 -28.50 -27.62 -35.73
N ARG A 146 -29.38 -26.63 -35.58
CA ARG A 146 -30.79 -26.84 -35.88
C ARG A 146 -30.92 -26.79 -37.40
N SER A 147 -30.99 -27.99 -37.97
CA SER A 147 -31.41 -28.28 -39.33
C SER A 147 -32.72 -27.56 -39.63
N PHE A 148 -32.76 -26.85 -40.74
CA PHE A 148 -33.98 -26.62 -41.50
C PHE A 148 -34.65 -27.98 -41.74
N PHE A 149 -35.87 -28.16 -41.24
CA PHE A 149 -37.01 -28.79 -41.92
C PHE A 149 -38.25 -28.59 -41.02
#